data_AF-A0A2V8R915-F1
#
_entry.id   AF-A0A2V8R915-F1
#
_cell.length_a   1.000
_cell.length_b   1.000
_cell.length_c   1.000
_cell.angle_alpha   90.00
_cell.angle_beta   90.00
_cell.angle_gamma   90.00
#
_symmetry.space_group_name_H-M   'P 1'
#
loop_
_entity.id
_entity.type
_entity.pdbx_description
1 polymer ?
#
loop_
_entity_poly.entity_id
_entity_poly.type
_entity_poly.pdbx_seq_one_letter_code
_entity_poly.pdbx_strand_id
1 'polypeptide(L)'
;QAFDSLVLDEALTSLSQIFDLSTEFIRARLAACYFHNWQHDPFSRGAYGYVPVEGLDDQRALSQPVDGTLFFAGEATSVGHIGTVHGAIMSGQRAAQEILALQAPR
;
A
#
# COMPACT_ATOMS: atom_id res chain seq x y z
N GLN A 1 7.27 3.11 21.24
CA GLN A 1 8.50 3.44 22.01
C GLN A 1 9.37 2.21 22.30
N ALA A 2 8.95 1.24 23.13
CA ALA A 2 9.78 0.04 23.37
C ALA A 2 9.97 -0.84 22.13
N PHE A 3 8.90 -1.02 21.34
CA PHE A 3 8.96 -1.79 20.08
C PHE A 3 9.87 -1.13 19.03
N ASP A 4 9.73 0.17 18.81
CA ASP A 4 10.52 0.91 17.82
C ASP A 4 12.02 0.89 18.15
N SER A 5 12.37 0.97 19.44
CA SER A 5 13.76 0.81 19.90
C SER A 5 14.31 -0.58 19.56
N LEU A 6 13.53 -1.63 19.77
CA LEU A 6 13.95 -3.00 19.47
C LEU A 6 14.15 -3.21 17.96
N VAL A 7 13.27 -2.68 17.12
CA VAL A 7 13.43 -2.74 15.66
C VAL A 7 14.66 -1.93 15.21
N LEU A 8 14.91 -0.77 15.82
CA LEU A 8 16.11 0.01 15.52
C LEU A 8 17.39 -0.75 15.86
N ASP A 9 17.45 -1.38 17.03
CA ASP A 9 18.62 -2.11 17.48
C ASP A 9 18.92 -3.31 16.59
N GLU A 10 17.88 -4.03 16.14
CA GLU A 10 18.01 -5.13 15.18
C GLU A 10 18.50 -4.65 13.81
N ALA A 11 17.95 -3.54 13.31
CA ALA A 11 18.37 -2.95 12.04
C ALA A 11 19.86 -2.52 12.09
N LEU A 12 20.29 -1.87 13.18
CA LEU A 12 21.69 -1.47 13.36
C LEU A 12 22.62 -2.69 13.48
N THR A 13 22.17 -3.77 14.13
CA THR A 13 22.91 -5.03 14.23
C THR A 13 23.05 -5.69 12.86
N SER A 14 21.99 -5.72 12.06
CA SER A 14 22.03 -6.24 10.69
C SER A 14 23.00 -5.46 9.82
N LEU A 15 22.99 -4.12 9.89
CA LEU A 15 23.94 -3.28 9.15
C LEU A 15 25.38 -3.50 9.63
N SER A 16 25.61 -3.64 10.93
CA SER A 16 26.91 -3.98 11.52
C SER A 16 27.49 -5.25 10.91
N GLN A 17 26.68 -6.30 10.78
CA GLN A 17 27.07 -7.57 10.16
C GLN A 17 27.32 -7.45 8.64
N ILE A 18 26.48 -6.74 7.90
CA ILE A 18 26.61 -6.57 6.44
C ILE A 18 27.90 -5.83 6.09
N PHE A 19 28.23 -4.80 6.86
CA PHE A 19 29.33 -3.88 6.55
C PHE A 19 30.61 -4.14 7.34
N ASP A 20 30.62 -5.11 8.26
CA ASP A 20 31.74 -5.41 9.17
C ASP A 20 32.22 -4.17 9.94
N LEU A 21 31.26 -3.44 10.52
CA LEU A 21 31.50 -2.21 11.28
C LEU A 21 30.84 -2.32 12.65
N SER A 22 31.41 -1.66 13.67
CA SER A 22 30.81 -1.68 14.99
C SER A 22 29.42 -1.01 14.99
N THR A 23 28.50 -1.53 15.81
CA THR A 23 27.15 -0.99 15.94
C THR A 23 27.19 0.46 16.44
N GLU A 24 28.16 0.82 17.30
CA GLU A 24 28.38 2.19 17.77
C GLU A 24 28.77 3.13 16.62
N PHE A 25 29.63 2.68 15.71
CA PHE A 25 30.06 3.47 14.56
C PHE A 25 28.89 3.79 13.63
N ILE A 26 28.02 2.81 13.38
CA ILE A 26 26.81 2.97 12.56
C ILE A 26 25.80 3.85 13.28
N ARG A 27 25.55 3.60 14.57
CA ARG A 27 24.62 4.39 15.39
C ARG A 27 25.01 5.86 15.43
N ALA A 28 26.31 6.16 15.56
CA ALA A 28 26.83 7.53 15.55
C ALA A 28 26.60 8.26 14.22
N ARG A 29 26.29 7.54 13.13
CA ARG A 29 26.02 8.07 11.79
C ARG A 29 24.53 8.05 11.39
N LEU A 30 23.67 7.49 12.25
CA LEU A 30 22.24 7.49 12.02
C LEU A 30 21.70 8.92 12.14
N ALA A 31 21.36 9.55 11.02
CA ALA A 31 20.83 10.91 11.02
C ALA A 31 19.39 10.98 11.55
N ALA A 32 18.54 10.04 11.12
CA ALA A 32 17.15 9.95 11.55
C ALA A 32 16.61 8.53 11.33
N CYS A 33 15.56 8.17 12.06
CA CYS A 33 14.81 6.94 11.88
C CYS A 33 13.31 7.22 12.05
N TYR A 34 12.50 6.64 11.19
CA TYR A 34 11.05 6.78 11.20
C TYR A 34 10.41 5.41 11.09
N PHE A 35 9.37 5.19 11.90
CA PHE A 35 8.60 3.97 11.91
C PHE A 35 7.16 4.30 11.54
N HIS A 36 6.54 3.44 10.74
CA HIS A 36 5.14 3.55 10.43
C HIS A 36 4.48 2.17 10.53
N ASN A 37 3.48 2.06 11.40
CA ASN A 37 2.73 0.84 11.59
C ASN A 37 1.46 0.88 10.73
N TRP A 38 1.60 0.48 9.47
CA TRP A 38 0.50 0.48 8.48
C TRP A 38 -0.74 -0.29 8.96
N GLN A 39 -0.54 -1.36 9.74
CA GLN A 39 -1.64 -2.18 10.23
C GLN A 39 -2.51 -1.45 11.27
N HIS A 40 -1.91 -0.57 12.07
CA HIS A 40 -2.61 0.21 13.10
C HIS A 40 -2.92 1.65 12.68
N ASP A 41 -2.48 2.08 11.50
CA ASP A 41 -2.93 3.34 10.91
C ASP A 41 -4.45 3.24 10.63
N PRO A 42 -5.28 4.11 11.23
CA PRO A 42 -6.74 3.99 11.13
C PRO A 42 -7.29 4.24 9.73
N PHE A 43 -6.52 4.90 8.86
CA PHE A 43 -6.87 5.23 7.49
C PHE A 43 -6.34 4.21 6.47
N SER A 44 -5.29 3.44 6.83
CA SER A 44 -4.71 2.42 5.93
C SER A 44 -5.09 0.99 6.32
N ARG A 45 -5.04 0.66 7.62
CA ARG A 45 -5.36 -0.67 8.19
C ARG A 45 -4.61 -1.85 7.55
N GLY A 46 -3.47 -1.56 6.93
CA GLY A 46 -2.70 -2.47 6.09
C GLY A 46 -1.80 -1.66 5.15
N ALA A 47 -0.87 -2.34 4.48
CA ALA A 47 0.03 -1.69 3.53
C ALA A 47 -0.61 -1.61 2.13
N TYR A 48 -0.90 -2.75 1.53
CA TYR A 48 -1.50 -2.87 0.22
C TYR A 48 -2.25 -4.20 0.09
N GLY A 49 -3.22 -4.26 -0.83
CA GLY A 49 -3.98 -5.46 -1.13
C GLY A 49 -3.12 -6.57 -1.75
N TYR A 50 -3.58 -7.81 -1.57
CA TYR A 50 -3.15 -8.97 -2.31
C TYR A 50 -4.38 -9.78 -2.68
N VAL A 51 -4.35 -10.46 -3.83
CA VAL A 51 -5.43 -11.36 -4.21
C VAL A 51 -5.18 -12.70 -3.55
N PRO A 52 -6.07 -13.19 -2.68
CA PRO A 52 -5.93 -14.52 -2.10
C PRO A 52 -6.10 -15.59 -3.19
N VAL A 53 -5.76 -16.84 -2.86
CA VAL A 53 -6.06 -17.98 -3.73
C VAL A 53 -7.55 -17.95 -4.07
N GLU A 54 -7.88 -18.07 -5.36
CA GLU A 54 -9.24 -18.00 -5.92
C GLU A 54 -9.95 -16.62 -5.82
N GLY A 55 -9.28 -15.55 -5.35
CA GLY A 55 -9.89 -14.23 -5.16
C GLY A 55 -9.95 -13.31 -6.40
N LEU A 56 -9.64 -13.80 -7.60
CA LEU A 56 -9.61 -12.95 -8.80
C LEU A 56 -10.98 -12.41 -9.17
N ASP A 57 -12.02 -13.23 -9.02
CA ASP A 57 -13.40 -12.81 -9.30
C ASP A 57 -13.89 -11.82 -8.25
N ASP A 58 -13.48 -11.97 -6.98
CA ASP A 58 -13.76 -11.00 -5.92
C ASP A 58 -13.12 -9.63 -6.22
N GLN A 59 -11.88 -9.63 -6.75
CA GLN A 59 -11.23 -8.39 -7.15
C GLN A 59 -11.99 -7.68 -8.27
N ARG A 60 -12.47 -8.44 -9.27
CA ARG A 60 -13.29 -7.89 -10.36
C ARG A 60 -14.64 -7.39 -9.86
N ALA A 61 -15.25 -8.09 -8.90
CA ALA A 61 -16.50 -7.66 -8.29
C ALA A 61 -16.31 -6.34 -7.54
N LEU A 62 -15.22 -6.20 -6.78
CA LEU A 62 -14.87 -4.96 -6.06
C LEU A 62 -14.68 -3.75 -6.98
N SER A 63 -14.25 -3.96 -8.23
CA SER A 63 -14.07 -2.88 -9.19
C SER A 63 -15.37 -2.40 -9.84
N GLN A 64 -16.49 -3.13 -9.70
CA GLN A 64 -17.74 -2.79 -10.36
C GLN A 64 -18.47 -1.64 -9.64
N PRO A 65 -19.08 -0.70 -10.39
CA PRO A 65 -19.96 0.30 -9.81
C PRO A 65 -21.28 -0.31 -9.33
N VAL A 66 -21.96 0.37 -8.41
CA VAL A 66 -23.27 0.00 -7.87
C VAL A 66 -24.30 1.05 -8.30
N ASP A 67 -25.36 0.58 -8.98
CA ASP A 67 -26.52 1.36 -9.41
C ASP A 67 -26.20 2.67 -10.15
N GLY A 68 -25.07 2.71 -10.87
CA GLY A 68 -24.61 3.92 -11.57
C GLY A 68 -24.42 5.14 -10.65
N THR A 69 -24.25 4.91 -9.35
CA THR A 69 -24.21 5.99 -8.34
C THR A 69 -22.94 5.90 -7.50
N LEU A 70 -22.56 4.69 -7.08
CA LEU A 70 -21.35 4.45 -6.30
C LEU A 70 -20.29 3.79 -7.18
N PHE A 71 -19.12 4.41 -7.27
CA PHE A 71 -17.99 3.95 -8.06
C PHE A 71 -16.79 3.69 -7.16
N PHE A 72 -16.02 2.66 -7.48
CA PHE A 72 -14.86 2.25 -6.70
C PHE A 72 -13.56 2.43 -7.49
N ALA A 73 -12.59 3.06 -6.85
CA ALA A 73 -11.22 3.23 -7.32
C ALA A 73 -10.25 2.97 -6.17
N GLY A 74 -8.98 2.75 -6.50
CA GLY A 74 -7.93 2.37 -5.56
C GLY A 74 -7.18 1.13 -6.05
N GLU A 75 -6.00 0.90 -5.49
CA GLU A 75 -5.11 -0.20 -5.92
C GLU A 75 -5.82 -1.55 -5.95
N ALA A 76 -6.70 -1.81 -4.96
CA ALA A 76 -7.40 -3.08 -4.81
C ALA A 76 -8.36 -3.37 -5.97
N THR A 77 -8.80 -2.32 -6.67
CA THR A 77 -9.76 -2.40 -7.79
C THR A 77 -9.08 -2.51 -9.15
N SER A 78 -7.74 -2.54 -9.19
CA SER A 78 -6.96 -2.61 -10.42
C SER A 78 -6.58 -4.06 -10.74
N VAL A 79 -7.40 -4.70 -11.58
CA VAL A 79 -7.20 -6.10 -11.98
C VAL A 79 -5.86 -6.23 -12.72
N GLY A 80 -4.99 -7.12 -12.22
CA GLY A 80 -3.64 -7.33 -12.76
C GLY A 80 -2.57 -6.33 -12.27
N HIS A 81 -2.94 -5.30 -11.50
CA HIS A 81 -2.02 -4.28 -10.99
C HIS A 81 -2.26 -3.93 -9.51
N ILE A 82 -2.76 -4.90 -8.73
CA ILE A 82 -3.00 -4.76 -7.29
C ILE A 82 -1.71 -4.40 -6.53
N GLY A 83 -1.84 -3.63 -5.47
CA GLY A 83 -0.77 -3.22 -4.57
C GLY A 83 0.22 -2.22 -5.16
N THR A 84 -0.14 -1.58 -6.28
CA THR A 84 0.74 -0.64 -6.98
C THR A 84 0.14 0.76 -7.11
N VAL A 85 1.02 1.76 -7.14
CA VAL A 85 0.63 3.17 -7.35
C VAL A 85 0.03 3.38 -8.74
N HIS A 86 0.62 2.81 -9.79
CA HIS A 86 0.07 2.94 -11.14
C HIS A 86 -1.28 2.22 -11.27
N GLY A 87 -1.46 1.09 -10.59
CA GLY A 87 -2.75 0.41 -10.48
C GLY A 87 -3.84 1.32 -9.91
N ALA A 88 -3.54 2.02 -8.81
CA ALA A 88 -4.45 3.00 -8.22
C ALA A 88 -4.78 4.15 -9.19
N ILE A 89 -3.78 4.73 -9.86
CA ILE A 89 -3.99 5.82 -10.83
C ILE A 89 -4.88 5.36 -11.99
N MET A 90 -4.59 4.21 -12.59
CA MET A 90 -5.41 3.67 -13.69
C MET A 90 -6.83 3.38 -13.25
N SER A 91 -7.02 2.84 -12.04
CA SER A 91 -8.36 2.60 -11.50
C SER A 91 -9.16 3.89 -11.28
N GLY A 92 -8.49 4.98 -10.90
CA GLY A 92 -9.12 6.30 -10.78
C GLY A 92 -9.54 6.86 -12.13
N GLN A 93 -8.70 6.71 -13.16
CA GLN A 93 -9.04 7.09 -14.54
C GLN A 93 -10.23 6.28 -15.07
N ARG A 94 -10.24 4.97 -14.83
CA ARG A 94 -11.37 4.08 -15.16
C ARG A 94 -12.67 4.56 -14.49
N ALA A 95 -12.68 4.73 -13.18
CA ALA A 95 -13.87 5.17 -12.45
C ALA A 95 -14.37 6.55 -12.93
N ALA A 96 -13.47 7.47 -13.26
CA ALA A 96 -13.84 8.76 -13.85
C ALA A 96 -14.52 8.60 -15.22
N GLN A 97 -14.01 7.70 -16.08
CA GLN A 97 -14.64 7.41 -17.38
C GLN A 97 -16.02 6.77 -17.21
N GLU A 98 -16.19 5.85 -16.25
CA GLU A 98 -17.48 5.23 -15.93
C GLU A 98 -18.52 6.28 -15.51
N ILE A 99 -18.12 7.27 -14.70
CA ILE A 99 -18.98 8.39 -14.28
C ILE A 99 -19.37 9.26 -15.50
N LEU A 100 -18.39 9.63 -16.34
CA LEU A 100 -18.65 10.46 -17.52
C LEU A 100 -19.56 9.78 -18.55
N ALA A 101 -19.47 8.46 -18.68
CA ALA A 101 -20.32 7.68 -19.58
C ALA A 101 -21.81 7.74 -19.22
N LEU A 102 -22.16 7.97 -17.94
CA LEU A 102 -23.54 8.20 -17.53
C LEU A 102 -24.08 9.57 -17.94
N GLN A 103 -23.20 10.55 -18.16
CA GLN A 103 -23.56 11.92 -18.50
C GLN A 103 -23.64 12.18 -20.01
N ALA A 104 -23.19 11.23 -20.83
CA ALA A 104 -23.34 11.33 -22.28
C ALA A 104 -24.84 11.25 -22.65
N PRO A 105 -25.37 12.17 -23.48
CA PRO A 105 -26.74 12.07 -23.94
C PRO A 105 -26.94 10.75 -24.69
N ARG A 106 -28.06 10.05 -24.40
CA ARG A 106 -28.50 8.90 -25.19
C ARG A 106 -28.77 9.27 -26.64
#